data_AF-A0A8J3IBE0-F1
#
_entry.id   AF-A0A8J3IBE0-F1
#
_cell.length_a   1.000
_cell.length_b   1.000
_cell.length_c   1.000
_cell.angle_alpha   90.00
_cell.angle_beta   90.00
_cell.angle_gamma   90.00
#
_symmetry.space_group_name_H-M   'P 1'
#
loop_
_entity.id
_entity.type
_entity.pdbx_description
1 polymer ?
#
loop_
_entity_poly.entity_id
_entity_poly.type
_entity_poly.pdbx_seq_one_letter_code
_entity_poly.pdbx_strand_id
1 'polypeptide(L)'
;MKFLLSDWCGLSWTDWQPFSNKEAFRQLPSTPGLYRIRAAGINELFYIGETGRDLRGRLGDLRRNTMKPEMPFNDPHTAAPRFGHGGMQNHISTLNAQ
;
A
#
# COMPACT_ATOMS: atom_id res chain seq x y z
N MET A 1 -5.86 -8.67 -16.32
CA MET A 1 -6.05 -8.69 -14.85
C MET A 1 -6.88 -7.49 -14.43
N LYS A 2 -8.17 -7.69 -14.14
CA LYS A 2 -9.16 -6.61 -13.93
C LYS A 2 -8.90 -5.79 -12.65
N PHE A 3 -8.25 -6.39 -11.64
CA PHE A 3 -8.07 -5.80 -10.31
C PHE A 3 -6.96 -4.74 -10.21
N LEU A 4 -6.09 -4.60 -11.21
CA LEU A 4 -5.04 -3.57 -11.24
C LEU A 4 -5.44 -2.29 -11.95
N LEU A 5 -6.60 -2.30 -12.62
CA LEU A 5 -7.10 -1.15 -13.36
C LEU A 5 -7.42 -0.01 -12.40
N SER A 6 -7.31 1.22 -12.89
CA SER A 6 -7.64 2.44 -12.15
C SER A 6 -9.13 2.61 -11.92
N ASP A 7 -9.98 1.91 -12.66
CA ASP A 7 -11.44 1.92 -12.56
C ASP A 7 -12.01 0.63 -11.96
N TRP A 8 -11.15 -0.19 -11.33
CA TRP A 8 -11.57 -1.48 -10.79
C TRP A 8 -12.67 -1.32 -9.73
N CYS A 9 -13.71 -2.17 -9.82
CA CYS A 9 -14.96 -2.08 -9.05
C CYS A 9 -15.76 -0.78 -9.26
N GLY A 10 -15.56 -0.07 -10.38
CA GLY A 10 -16.22 1.21 -10.64
C GLY A 10 -15.72 2.34 -9.74
N LEU A 11 -14.57 2.12 -9.09
CA LEU A 11 -13.94 3.05 -8.17
C LEU A 11 -12.72 3.69 -8.83
N SER A 12 -12.48 4.97 -8.56
CA SER A 12 -11.36 5.73 -9.13
C SER A 12 -10.11 5.61 -8.25
N TRP A 13 -9.16 4.78 -8.67
CA TRP A 13 -7.90 4.53 -7.98
C TRP A 13 -6.77 5.34 -8.61
N THR A 14 -5.86 5.84 -7.77
CA THR A 14 -4.61 6.47 -8.19
C THR A 14 -3.66 5.49 -8.89
N ASP A 15 -2.70 6.01 -9.64
CA ASP A 15 -1.62 5.22 -10.23
C ASP A 15 -0.81 4.46 -9.17
N TRP A 16 -0.29 3.30 -9.56
CA TRP A 16 0.54 2.48 -8.70
C TRP A 16 1.88 3.15 -8.41
N GLN A 17 2.17 3.43 -7.14
CA GLN A 17 3.42 4.06 -6.70
C GLN A 17 4.29 3.08 -5.92
N PRO A 18 5.58 2.91 -6.26
CA PRO A 18 6.47 2.03 -5.52
C PRO A 18 6.72 2.57 -4.12
N PHE A 19 6.92 1.68 -3.16
CA PHE A 19 7.24 2.05 -1.78
C PHE A 19 8.52 2.89 -1.68
N SER A 20 9.45 2.79 -2.63
CA SER A 20 10.66 3.62 -2.70
C SER A 20 10.40 5.07 -3.08
N ASN A 21 9.26 5.40 -3.71
CA ASN A 21 8.93 6.75 -4.12
C ASN A 21 8.48 7.59 -2.91
N LYS A 22 9.44 8.22 -2.22
CA LYS A 22 9.15 9.05 -1.03
C LYS A 22 8.25 10.25 -1.34
N GLU A 23 8.36 10.84 -2.54
CA GLU A 23 7.54 11.99 -2.96
C GLU A 23 6.08 11.61 -3.09
N ALA A 24 5.77 10.46 -3.71
CA ALA A 24 4.39 9.97 -3.79
C ALA A 24 3.75 9.84 -2.41
N PHE A 25 4.50 9.33 -1.42
CA PHE A 25 4.00 9.22 -0.05
C PHE A 25 3.78 10.58 0.64
N ARG A 26 4.57 11.61 0.29
CA ARG A 26 4.36 12.97 0.80
C ARG A 26 3.11 13.63 0.22
N GLN A 27 2.71 13.24 -0.99
CA GLN A 27 1.52 13.74 -1.67
C GLN A 27 0.23 13.02 -1.24
N LEU A 28 0.34 11.88 -0.53
CA LEU A 28 -0.83 11.17 -0.02
C LEU A 28 -1.69 12.08 0.88
N PRO A 29 -3.02 11.95 0.81
CA PRO A 29 -3.91 12.72 1.66
C PRO A 29 -3.73 12.36 3.14
N SER A 30 -3.85 13.36 4.01
CA SER A 30 -3.86 13.18 5.47
C SER A 30 -5.28 12.97 6.01
N THR A 31 -6.07 12.15 5.32
CA THR A 31 -7.48 11.87 5.63
C THR A 31 -7.73 10.36 5.68
N PRO A 32 -8.86 9.92 6.25
CA PRO A 32 -9.29 8.53 6.16
C PRO A 32 -9.44 8.08 4.70
N GLY A 33 -9.32 6.77 4.47
CA GLY A 33 -9.60 6.21 3.14
C GLY A 33 -9.09 4.79 2.91
N LEU A 34 -9.26 4.33 1.67
CA LEU A 34 -8.88 3.00 1.21
C LEU A 34 -7.57 3.01 0.43
N TYR A 35 -6.83 1.91 0.56
CA TYR A 35 -5.60 1.65 -0.19
C TYR A 35 -5.49 0.19 -0.60
N ARG A 36 -4.72 -0.06 -1.65
CA ARG A 36 -4.42 -1.37 -2.19
C ARG A 36 -2.92 -1.53 -2.38
N ILE A 37 -2.44 -2.77 -2.27
CA ILE A 37 -1.02 -3.15 -2.38
C ILE A 37 -0.87 -4.29 -3.36
N ARG A 38 0.16 -4.19 -4.21
CA ARG A 38 0.67 -5.29 -5.03
C ARG A 38 2.17 -5.46 -4.82
N ALA A 39 2.70 -6.66 -5.05
CA ALA A 39 4.15 -6.85 -5.08
C ALA A 39 4.72 -6.44 -6.46
N ALA A 40 5.98 -6.00 -6.50
CA ALA A 40 6.67 -5.80 -7.76
C ALA A 40 6.95 -7.12 -8.46
N GLY A 41 6.94 -7.11 -9.80
CA GLY A 41 7.31 -8.28 -10.62
C GLY A 41 6.19 -9.31 -10.79
N ILE A 42 5.09 -9.19 -10.05
CA ILE A 42 3.89 -10.01 -10.20
C ILE A 42 2.67 -9.13 -10.40
N ASN A 43 1.84 -9.47 -11.38
CA ASN A 43 0.64 -8.70 -11.71
C ASN A 43 -0.55 -9.12 -10.83
N GLU A 44 -0.33 -9.22 -9.51
CA GLU A 44 -1.33 -9.70 -8.55
C GLU A 44 -1.60 -8.66 -7.46
N LEU A 45 -2.86 -8.50 -7.11
CA LEU A 45 -3.29 -7.70 -5.97
C LEU A 45 -3.14 -8.54 -4.69
N PHE A 46 -2.38 -8.01 -3.73
CA PHE A 46 -2.03 -8.75 -2.51
C PHE A 46 -2.91 -8.36 -1.32
N TYR A 47 -3.28 -7.09 -1.23
CA TYR A 47 -3.98 -6.58 -0.07
C TYR A 47 -4.81 -5.35 -0.42
N ILE A 48 -5.99 -5.25 0.19
CA ILE A 48 -6.78 -4.03 0.28
C ILE A 48 -6.98 -3.75 1.76
N GLY A 49 -6.76 -2.52 2.16
CA GLY A 49 -7.02 -2.07 3.52
C GLY A 49 -7.65 -0.69 3.54
N GLU A 50 -8.14 -0.34 4.72
CA GLU A 50 -8.68 0.98 5.01
C GLU A 50 -8.00 1.56 6.25
N THR A 51 -8.17 2.86 6.43
CA THR A 51 -7.86 3.51 7.70
C THR A 51 -8.86 4.61 8.00
N GLY A 52 -9.39 4.60 9.23
CA GLY A 52 -10.17 5.71 9.79
C GLY A 52 -9.32 6.87 10.31
N ARG A 53 -7.98 6.75 10.25
CA ARG A 53 -7.03 7.80 10.64
C ARG A 53 -6.61 8.57 9.40
N ASP A 54 -5.32 8.65 9.13
CA ASP A 54 -4.73 9.32 7.99
C ASP A 54 -4.01 8.33 7.06
N LEU A 55 -4.34 8.36 5.77
CA LEU A 55 -3.71 7.52 4.75
C LEU A 55 -2.19 7.73 4.71
N ARG A 56 -1.74 8.99 4.76
CA ARG A 56 -0.31 9.33 4.74
C ARG A 56 0.50 8.66 5.86
N GLY A 57 0.06 8.77 7.11
CA GLY A 57 0.74 8.21 8.27
C GLY A 57 0.62 6.68 8.30
N ARG A 58 -0.57 6.14 8.00
CA ARG A 58 -0.77 4.69 7.91
C ARG A 58 0.14 4.03 6.88
N LEU A 59 0.17 4.56 5.65
CA LEU A 59 1.02 4.04 4.59
C LEU A 59 2.51 4.34 4.87
N GLY A 60 2.82 5.45 5.54
CA GLY A 60 4.16 5.76 6.03
C GLY A 60 4.67 4.74 7.06
N ASP A 61 3.84 4.32 8.00
CA ASP A 61 4.15 3.26 8.97
C ASP A 61 4.41 1.93 8.27
N LEU A 62 3.52 1.54 7.36
CA LEU A 62 3.65 0.34 6.56
C LEU A 62 4.97 0.35 5.78
N ARG A 63 5.28 1.43 5.05
CA ARG A 63 6.53 1.57 4.31
C ARG A 63 7.75 1.39 5.20
N ARG A 64 7.78 2.05 6.37
CA ARG A 64 8.90 1.95 7.31
C ARG A 64 9.08 0.54 7.86
N ASN A 65 8.00 -0.14 8.20
CA ASN A 65 8.08 -1.47 8.81
C ASN A 65 8.34 -2.58 7.79
N THR A 66 7.84 -2.46 6.55
CA THR A 66 8.14 -3.42 5.48
C THR A 66 9.57 -3.30 4.95
N MET A 67 10.22 -2.14 5.09
CA MET A 67 11.62 -1.93 4.69
C MET A 67 12.66 -2.32 5.76
N LYS A 68 12.25 -2.76 6.95
CA LYS A 68 13.19 -3.23 7.97
C LYS A 68 13.73 -4.62 7.60
N PRO A 69 15.04 -4.87 7.75
CA PRO A 69 15.65 -6.17 7.44
C PRO A 69 15.22 -7.27 8.43
N GLU A 70 14.86 -6.89 9.65
CA GLU A 70 14.40 -7.79 10.71
C GLU A 70 12.89 -7.63 10.91
N MET A 71 12.16 -8.73 10.76
CA MET A 71 10.70 -8.76 10.96
C MET A 71 10.41 -8.79 12.47
N PRO A 72 9.60 -7.87 13.02
CA PRO A 72 9.19 -7.98 14.41
C PRO A 72 8.30 -9.21 14.59
N PHE A 73 8.74 -10.11 15.48
CA PHE A 73 8.02 -11.32 15.87
C PHE A 73 6.71 -10.93 16.58
N ASN A 74 5.58 -11.49 16.11
CA ASN A 74 4.32 -11.65 16.87
C ASN A 74 3.39 -10.44 17.13
N ASP A 75 3.28 -9.45 16.25
CA ASP A 75 2.16 -8.49 16.28
C ASP A 75 1.01 -8.99 15.36
N PRO A 76 -0.25 -9.09 15.82
CA PRO A 76 -1.36 -9.54 14.97
C PRO A 76 -1.47 -8.61 13.77
N HIS A 77 -1.08 -9.11 12.59
CA HIS A 77 -0.81 -8.36 11.37
C HIS A 77 -2.05 -7.59 10.86
N THR A 78 -2.36 -6.48 11.51
CA THR A 78 -3.31 -5.48 11.02
C THR A 78 -2.62 -4.58 9.99
N ALA A 79 -1.28 -4.53 9.99
CA ALA A 79 -0.51 -3.50 9.30
C ALA A 79 0.40 -3.93 8.16
N ALA A 80 0.75 -5.21 8.04
CA ALA A 80 1.54 -5.69 6.90
C ALA A 80 1.42 -7.21 6.85
N PRO A 81 0.71 -7.79 5.87
CA PRO A 81 0.92 -9.18 5.50
C PRO A 81 2.42 -9.40 5.24
N ARG A 82 2.88 -10.64 5.47
CA ARG A 82 4.28 -11.07 5.26
C ARG A 82 4.72 -10.82 3.81
N PHE A 83 5.26 -9.64 3.50
CA PHE A 83 5.85 -9.31 2.21
C PHE A 83 7.37 -9.52 2.25
N GLY A 84 7.80 -10.68 2.76
CA GLY A 84 9.21 -11.03 2.93
C GLY A 84 9.65 -12.06 1.90
N HIS A 85 10.18 -11.61 0.76
CA HIS A 85 11.23 -12.30 0.01
C HIS A 85 11.98 -11.29 -0.88
N GLY A 86 13.31 -11.28 -0.75
CA GLY A 86 14.32 -10.59 -1.56
C GLY A 86 13.90 -9.45 -2.49
N GLY A 87 14.16 -8.20 -2.10
CA GLY A 87 14.29 -7.07 -3.03
C GLY A 87 13.03 -6.62 -3.79
N MET A 88 11.89 -7.29 -3.62
CA MET A 88 10.64 -6.95 -4.31
C MET A 88 10.00 -5.70 -3.70
N GLN A 89 10.00 -4.61 -4.48
CA GLN A 89 9.42 -3.34 -4.05
C GLN A 89 7.90 -3.34 -4.21
N ASN A 90 7.15 -3.41 -3.12
CA ASN A 90 5.70 -3.29 -3.19
C ASN A 90 5.27 -1.95 -3.80
N HIS A 91 4.08 -1.92 -4.40
CA HIS A 91 3.45 -0.71 -4.89
C HIS A 91 2.14 -0.47 -4.16
N ILE A 92 1.82 0.80 -3.89
CA ILE A 92 0.55 1.24 -3.35
C ILE A 92 -0.31 1.91 -4.43
N SER A 93 -1.62 1.90 -4.22
CA SER A 93 -2.57 2.79 -4.89
C SER A 93 -3.68 3.10 -3.89
N THR A 94 -4.09 4.36 -3.79
CA THR A 94 -5.19 4.82 -2.93
C THR A 94 -6.42 5.13 -3.76
N LEU A 95 -7.59 5.01 -3.14
CA LEU A 95 -8.82 5.51 -3.71
C LEU A 95 -8.78 7.04 -3.75
N ASN A 96 -9.21 7.64 -4.87
CA ASN A 96 -9.39 9.08 -4.95
C ASN A 96 -10.53 9.51 -4.03
N ALA A 97 -10.35 10.59 -3.28
CA ALA A 97 -11.45 11.21 -2.57
C ALA A 97 -12.51 11.66 -3.58
N GLN A 98 -13.78 11.32 -3.33
CA GLN A 98 -14.92 11.79 -4.11
C GLN A 98 -15.23 13.26 -3.80
#